data_AF-A0A5P1EJH4-F1
#
_entry.id   AF-A0A5P1EJH4-F1
#
_cell.length_a   1.000
_cell.length_b   1.000
_cell.length_c   1.000
_cell.angle_alpha   90.00
_cell.angle_beta   90.00
_cell.angle_gamma   90.00
#
_symmetry.space_group_name_H-M   'P 1'
#
loop_
_entity.id
_entity.type
_entity.pdbx_description
1 polymer ?
#
loop_
_entity_poly.entity_id
_entity_poly.type
_entity_poly.pdbx_seq_one_letter_code
_entity_poly.pdbx_strand_id
1 'polypeptide(L)'
;MAKESDWDFHLRSLSANARDSAAAGDPASDPYILQSVKKINEICKESGSEDLVARAYPQLNKLFQRAISASPQSQASNGLLLLTILQFFLDFGEVVLHDADPSLRTFFRSCLSR
;
A
#
# COMPACT_ATOMS: atom_id res chain seq x y z
N MET A 1 -11.06 10.12 19.30
CA MET A 1 -11.16 8.70 19.67
C MET A 1 -11.59 7.81 18.50
N ALA A 2 -12.74 8.04 17.83
CA ALA A 2 -13.19 7.17 16.72
C ALA A 2 -12.26 7.11 15.49
N LYS A 3 -11.63 8.24 15.10
CA LYS A 3 -10.75 8.32 13.92
C LYS A 3 -9.40 7.59 14.10
N GLU A 4 -8.90 7.57 15.33
CA GLU A 4 -7.67 6.88 15.71
C GLU A 4 -7.89 5.36 15.78
N SER A 5 -9.03 4.91 16.33
CA SER A 5 -9.41 3.50 16.31
C SER A 5 -9.63 2.95 14.89
N ASP A 6 -10.13 3.78 13.97
CA ASP A 6 -10.33 3.43 12.55
C ASP A 6 -8.99 3.28 11.83
N TRP A 7 -8.06 4.22 12.05
CA TRP A 7 -6.68 4.14 11.57
C TRP A 7 -5.97 2.85 12.02
N ASP A 8 -6.00 2.56 13.32
CA ASP A 8 -5.31 1.38 13.87
C ASP A 8 -5.92 0.07 13.37
N PHE A 9 -7.24 0.04 13.11
CA PHE A 9 -7.89 -1.11 12.50
C PHE A 9 -7.35 -1.35 11.08
N HIS A 10 -7.38 -0.33 10.22
CA HIS A 10 -6.94 -0.47 8.84
C HIS A 10 -5.43 -0.71 8.73
N LEU A 11 -4.62 -0.07 9.56
CA LEU A 11 -3.17 -0.27 9.58
C LEU A 11 -2.80 -1.70 10.00
N ARG A 12 -3.53 -2.28 10.96
CA ARG A 12 -3.36 -3.70 11.34
C ARG A 12 -3.74 -4.64 10.20
N SER A 13 -4.82 -4.34 9.46
CA SER A 13 -5.21 -5.11 8.27
C SER A 13 -4.13 -5.07 7.18
N LEU A 14 -3.57 -3.88 6.89
CA LEU A 14 -2.44 -3.75 5.97
C LEU A 14 -1.25 -4.59 6.44
N SER A 15 -0.91 -4.52 7.72
CA SER A 15 0.23 -5.25 8.27
C SER A 15 0.05 -6.77 8.20
N ALA A 16 -1.16 -7.28 8.46
CA ALA A 16 -1.46 -8.70 8.35
C ALA A 16 -1.30 -9.22 6.92
N ASN A 17 -1.78 -8.45 5.93
CA ASN A 17 -1.68 -8.79 4.51
C ASN A 17 -0.28 -8.52 3.92
N ALA A 18 0.51 -7.63 4.53
CA ALA A 18 1.88 -7.35 4.14
C ALA A 18 2.90 -8.41 4.64
N ARG A 19 2.50 -9.30 5.56
CA ARG A 19 3.39 -10.35 6.09
C ARG A 19 3.64 -11.43 5.05
N ASP A 20 4.91 -11.64 4.72
CA ASP A 20 5.36 -12.76 3.91
C ASP A 20 5.44 -14.01 4.81
N SER A 21 4.42 -14.86 4.74
CA SER A 21 4.38 -16.15 5.45
C SER A 21 3.95 -17.21 4.48
N ALA A 22 4.55 -18.40 4.57
CA ALA A 22 4.24 -19.53 3.68
C ALA A 22 2.75 -19.96 3.71
N ALA A 23 2.01 -19.57 4.75
CA ALA A 23 0.58 -19.81 4.88
C ALA A 23 -0.30 -18.65 4.35
N ALA A 24 0.29 -17.51 3.98
CA ALA A 24 -0.44 -16.34 3.57
C ALA A 24 -0.75 -16.42 2.07
N GLY A 25 -2.04 -16.44 1.73
CA GLY A 25 -2.53 -16.50 0.34
C GLY A 25 -2.33 -15.20 -0.44
N ASP A 26 -2.86 -15.15 -1.67
CA ASP A 26 -2.88 -13.94 -2.51
C ASP A 26 -3.45 -12.75 -1.71
N PRO A 27 -2.74 -11.59 -1.60
CA PRO A 27 -3.26 -10.41 -0.91
C PRO A 27 -4.66 -9.99 -1.36
N ALA A 28 -4.98 -10.13 -2.65
CA ALA A 28 -6.30 -9.79 -3.18
C ALA A 28 -7.42 -10.77 -2.78
N SER A 29 -7.10 -11.86 -2.07
CA SER A 29 -8.10 -12.79 -1.52
C SER A 29 -8.84 -12.22 -0.31
N ASP A 30 -8.27 -11.23 0.38
CA ASP A 30 -8.96 -10.51 1.46
C ASP A 30 -9.84 -9.40 0.85
N PRO A 31 -11.17 -9.51 0.86
CA PRO A 31 -12.04 -8.49 0.26
C PRO A 31 -11.96 -7.13 0.99
N TYR A 32 -11.45 -7.09 2.22
CA TYR A 32 -11.33 -5.87 3.03
C TYR A 32 -10.00 -5.15 2.85
N ILE A 33 -9.00 -5.77 2.20
CA ILE A 33 -7.69 -5.13 2.04
C ILE A 33 -7.77 -3.87 1.18
N LEU A 34 -8.55 -3.93 0.10
CA LEU A 34 -8.74 -2.81 -0.82
C LEU A 34 -9.41 -1.64 -0.11
N GLN A 35 -10.42 -1.92 0.71
CA GLN A 35 -11.09 -0.89 1.53
C GLN A 35 -10.12 -0.29 2.56
N SER A 36 -9.26 -1.11 3.16
CA SER A 36 -8.28 -0.63 4.13
C SER A 36 -7.23 0.28 3.51
N VAL A 37 -6.72 -0.04 2.32
CA VAL A 37 -5.81 0.85 1.59
C VAL A 37 -6.49 2.18 1.26
N LYS A 38 -7.73 2.15 0.76
CA LYS A 38 -8.51 3.37 0.47
C LYS A 38 -8.70 4.23 1.71
N LYS A 39 -9.06 3.61 2.84
CA LYS A 39 -9.31 4.35 4.07
C LYS A 39 -8.05 4.99 4.64
N ILE A 40 -6.92 4.30 4.59
CA ILE A 40 -5.63 4.86 4.95
C ILE A 40 -5.29 6.07 4.08
N ASN A 41 -5.53 5.99 2.76
CA ASN A 41 -5.32 7.12 1.87
C ASN A 41 -6.22 8.32 2.25
N GLU A 42 -7.52 8.09 2.48
CA GLU A 42 -8.45 9.13 2.93
C GLU A 42 -7.99 9.79 4.24
N ILE A 43 -7.62 9.00 5.25
CA ILE A 43 -7.16 9.53 6.54
C ILE A 43 -5.91 10.38 6.36
N CYS A 44 -4.94 9.92 5.57
CA CYS A 44 -3.73 10.70 5.27
C CYS A 44 -4.08 12.01 4.55
N LYS A 45 -4.96 11.99 3.54
CA LYS A 45 -5.41 13.19 2.80
C LYS A 45 -6.11 14.20 3.70
N GLU A 46 -7.04 13.73 4.53
CA GLU A 46 -7.80 14.59 5.44
C GLU A 46 -6.94 15.18 6.57
N SER A 47 -5.92 14.44 7.02
CA SER A 47 -5.04 14.90 8.09
C SER A 47 -3.96 15.88 7.63
N GLY A 48 -3.51 15.76 6.37
CA GLY A 48 -2.31 16.46 5.89
C GLY A 48 -1.03 16.12 6.66
N SER A 49 -1.02 15.04 7.45
CA SER A 49 0.08 14.69 8.36
C SER A 49 1.11 13.81 7.67
N GLU A 50 2.32 14.33 7.48
CA GLU A 50 3.45 13.57 6.93
C GLU A 50 3.85 12.39 7.83
N ASP A 51 3.65 12.49 9.15
CA ASP A 51 3.90 11.38 10.09
C ASP A 51 2.99 10.18 9.81
N LEU A 52 1.70 10.42 9.56
CA LEU A 52 0.77 9.33 9.22
C LEU A 52 1.15 8.68 7.89
N VAL A 53 1.57 9.47 6.89
CA VAL A 53 2.08 8.95 5.62
C VAL A 53 3.33 8.09 5.86
N ALA A 54 4.29 8.56 6.64
CA ALA A 54 5.51 7.84 6.97
C ALA A 54 5.24 6.53 7.72
N ARG A 55 4.18 6.47 8.53
CA ARG A 55 3.74 5.25 9.25
C ARG A 55 3.00 4.25 8.36
N ALA A 56 2.21 4.73 7.40
CA ALA A 56 1.49 3.87 6.46
C ALA A 56 2.40 3.28 5.36
N TYR A 57 3.36 4.09 4.88
CA TYR A 57 4.21 3.75 3.75
C TYR A 57 4.88 2.37 3.86
N PRO A 58 5.54 1.99 4.99
CA PRO A 58 6.20 0.70 5.09
C PRO A 58 5.26 -0.50 4.90
N GLN A 59 4.00 -0.41 5.36
CA GLN A 59 3.02 -1.49 5.19
C GLN A 59 2.54 -1.56 3.74
N LEU A 60 2.27 -0.39 3.13
CA LEU A 60 1.84 -0.30 1.73
C LEU A 60 2.94 -0.73 0.75
N ASN A 61 4.20 -0.37 1.00
CA ASN A 61 5.32 -0.80 0.18
C ASN A 61 5.49 -2.33 0.23
N LYS A 62 5.44 -2.93 1.43
CA LYS A 62 5.48 -4.40 1.56
C LYS A 62 4.33 -5.09 0.85
N LEU A 63 3.11 -4.55 0.99
CA LEU A 63 1.93 -5.06 0.31
C LEU A 63 2.06 -4.95 -1.22
N PHE A 64 2.59 -3.84 -1.72
CA PHE A 64 2.89 -3.62 -3.13
C PHE A 64 3.90 -4.66 -3.66
N GLN A 65 5.04 -4.82 -2.99
CA GLN A 65 6.06 -5.80 -3.38
C GLN A 65 5.48 -7.22 -3.42
N ARG A 66 4.66 -7.58 -2.44
CA ARG A 66 4.00 -8.87 -2.40
C ARG A 66 3.01 -9.07 -3.54
N ALA A 67 2.20 -8.05 -3.84
CA ALA A 67 1.21 -8.11 -4.91
C ALA A 67 1.87 -8.19 -6.31
N ILE A 68 3.03 -7.55 -6.53
CA ILE A 68 3.78 -7.69 -7.80
C ILE A 68 4.51 -9.02 -7.90
N SER A 69 4.94 -9.60 -6.77
CA SER A 69 5.57 -10.93 -6.72
C SER A 69 4.54 -12.08 -6.75
N ALA A 70 3.25 -11.78 -6.68
CA ALA A 70 2.19 -12.79 -6.71
C ALA A 70 2.11 -13.50 -8.07
N SER A 71 1.68 -14.76 -8.05
CA SER A 71 1.58 -15.62 -9.22
C SER A 71 0.79 -14.97 -10.37
N PRO A 72 1.16 -15.18 -11.65
CA PRO A 72 0.44 -14.66 -12.82
C PRO A 72 -1.08 -14.86 -12.77
N GLN A 73 -1.52 -15.99 -12.21
CA GLN A 73 -2.94 -16.35 -12.09
C GLN A 73 -3.72 -15.45 -11.12
N SER A 74 -3.03 -14.82 -10.17
CA SER A 74 -3.56 -13.83 -9.21
C SER A 74 -3.33 -12.38 -9.65
N GLN A 75 -2.66 -12.11 -10.77
CA GLN A 75 -2.35 -10.72 -11.13
C GLN A 75 -3.57 -9.93 -11.61
N ALA A 76 -4.59 -10.60 -12.14
CA ALA A 76 -5.86 -9.96 -12.47
C ALA A 76 -6.61 -9.46 -11.21
N SER A 77 -6.63 -10.25 -10.12
CA SER A 77 -7.24 -9.87 -8.84
C SER A 77 -6.42 -8.79 -8.12
N ASN A 78 -5.09 -8.84 -8.21
CA ASN A 78 -4.21 -7.83 -7.62
C ASN A 78 -4.19 -6.49 -8.35
N GLY A 79 -4.63 -6.42 -9.61
CA GLY A 79 -4.57 -5.19 -10.40
C GLY A 79 -5.22 -3.98 -9.72
N LEU A 80 -6.41 -4.15 -9.16
CA LEU A 80 -7.10 -3.06 -8.43
C LEU A 80 -6.38 -2.66 -7.14
N LEU A 81 -5.82 -3.65 -6.43
CA LEU A 81 -5.06 -3.40 -5.21
C LEU A 81 -3.78 -2.61 -5.53
N LEU A 82 -3.03 -3.05 -6.53
CA LEU A 82 -1.82 -2.38 -7.02
C LEU A 82 -2.10 -0.95 -7.46
N LEU A 83 -3.16 -0.71 -8.25
CA LEU A 83 -3.55 0.64 -8.66
C LEU A 83 -3.87 1.53 -7.47
N THR A 84 -4.55 0.99 -6.45
CA THR A 84 -4.92 1.77 -5.26
C THR A 84 -3.69 2.10 -4.41
N ILE A 85 -2.72 1.18 -4.31
CA ILE A 85 -1.46 1.44 -3.60
C ILE A 85 -0.60 2.44 -4.38
N LEU A 86 -0.54 2.33 -5.70
CA LEU A 86 0.16 3.30 -6.57
C LEU A 86 -0.45 4.69 -6.44
N GLN A 87 -1.78 4.80 -6.36
CA GLN A 87 -2.45 6.06 -6.12
C GLN A 87 -1.96 6.71 -4.82
N PHE A 88 -1.81 5.94 -3.73
CA PHE A 88 -1.24 6.45 -2.48
C PHE A 88 0.20 6.96 -2.67
N PHE A 89 1.07 6.23 -3.38
CA PHE A 89 2.44 6.68 -3.62
C PHE A 89 2.49 7.97 -4.43
N LEU A 90 1.58 8.16 -5.39
CA LEU A 90 1.50 9.38 -6.19
C LEU A 90 0.93 10.56 -5.38
N ASP A 91 -0.12 10.33 -4.61
CA ASP A 91 -0.76 11.35 -3.77
C ASP A 91 0.21 11.94 -2.73
N PHE A 92 1.14 11.12 -2.23
CA PHE A 92 2.11 11.50 -1.20
C PHE A 92 3.56 11.40 -1.66
N GLY A 93 3.80 11.57 -2.97
CA GLY A 93 5.10 11.36 -3.59
C GLY A 93 6.24 12.13 -2.92
N GLU A 94 6.04 13.37 -2.50
CA GLU A 94 7.08 14.16 -1.80
C GLU A 94 7.58 13.46 -0.52
N VAL A 95 6.66 12.95 0.31
CA VAL A 95 6.97 12.27 1.57
C VAL A 95 7.48 10.85 1.32
N VAL A 96 6.84 10.14 0.38
CA VAL A 96 7.13 8.73 0.07
C VAL A 96 8.47 8.58 -0.66
N LEU A 97 8.81 9.50 -1.57
CA LEU A 97 9.97 9.38 -2.44
C LEU A 97 11.25 9.96 -1.84
N HIS A 98 11.15 10.77 -0.78
CA HIS A 98 12.31 11.31 -0.06
C HIS A 98 13.29 10.19 0.33
N ASP A 99 12.77 9.07 0.86
CA ASP A 99 13.52 7.86 1.24
C ASP A 99 12.95 6.56 0.65
N ALA A 100 12.35 6.63 -0.54
CA ALA A 100 11.80 5.44 -1.19
C ALA A 100 12.85 4.36 -1.45
N ASP A 101 12.44 3.11 -1.25
CA ASP A 101 13.24 1.93 -1.57
C ASP A 101 13.75 1.98 -3.03
N PRO A 102 15.01 1.57 -3.31
CA PRO A 102 15.55 1.56 -4.67
C PRO A 102 14.68 0.80 -5.68
N SER A 103 13.96 -0.23 -5.26
CA SER A 103 13.03 -0.99 -6.09
C SER A 103 11.86 -0.12 -6.58
N LEU A 104 11.28 0.68 -5.69
CA LEU A 104 10.17 1.58 -5.99
C LEU A 104 10.62 2.73 -6.91
N ARG A 105 11.79 3.30 -6.64
CA ARG A 105 12.42 4.31 -7.52
C ARG A 105 12.68 3.75 -8.92
N THR A 106 13.18 2.51 -9.01
CA THR A 106 13.42 1.81 -10.28
C THR A 106 12.11 1.55 -11.01
N PHE A 107 11.08 1.08 -10.30
CA PHE A 107 9.75 0.86 -10.87
C PHE A 107 9.20 2.13 -11.52
N PHE A 108 9.10 3.24 -10.77
CA PHE A 108 8.62 4.50 -11.33
C PHE A 108 9.49 4.99 -12.49
N ARG A 109 10.83 4.89 -12.38
CA ARG A 109 11.73 5.26 -13.49
C ARG A 109 11.45 4.41 -14.74
N SER A 110 11.21 3.12 -14.61
CA SER A 110 10.91 2.24 -15.75
C SER A 110 9.55 2.53 -16.39
N CYS A 111 8.56 2.96 -15.61
CA CYS A 111 7.23 3.31 -16.12
C CYS A 111 7.17 4.73 -16.71
N LEU A 112 8.00 5.65 -16.22
CA LEU A 112 7.93 7.08 -16.53
C LEU A 112 9.07 7.56 -17.44
N SER A 113 10.09 6.74 -17.72
CA SER A 113 11.11 7.09 -18.71
C SER A 113 10.50 7.02 -20.12
N ARG A 114 10.12 8.19 -20.65
CA ARG A 114 9.87 8.44 -22.07
C ARG A 114 10.66 9.66 -22.48
#